data_AF-A0A2S0NJK1-F1
#
_entry.id   AF-A0A2S0NJK1-F1
#
_cell.length_a   1.000
_cell.length_b   1.000
_cell.length_c   1.000
_cell.angle_alpha   90.00
_cell.angle_beta   90.00
_cell.angle_gamma   90.00
#
_symmetry.space_group_name_H-M   'P 1'
#
loop_
_entity.id
_entity.type
_entity.pdbx_description
1 polymer ?
#
loop_
_entity_poly.entity_id
_entity_poly.type
_entity_poly.pdbx_seq_one_letter_code
_entity_poly.pdbx_strand_id
1 'polypeptide(L)'
;MKKLLMLLGSISIIVGSVSTVIACDNPTSIAQSTFENAIKREIEQANRITTQKEADQYNKDFNDGKIKIEDVIIKLNYIAPTHDQSGSFNVVFTPSVRGKYNQAKEIQSSRNVIEYDVQAAFEAAIAEELNYANEIKTRSAADKYKRPSIKDVDITNDYTTPLPNATSKFQAAFNPKPTGIYKDATSRSSNANIIEFEDPAIQIAFEKKIESEKNRANDIKTQKQAEEYKAGIIPDVKIELIYTKPDPKPTHGSFYVIFHPTFGGEYHGAKSLPSNKNRFEYDHQIYFEKAIDSAMKSAEQVLNRKDAQNYTPPIIEGVDIEKKYKDPTLQIPGSFQVTFTPTANGIYKEAKSKQTNPVQIEYIAIHTQEYLDAIKSMQAEYYAMSNEYQVRTFWLSYFGTIEGWNDHAKSGWNDTKIPGVEVSCTIYSTNLPGQEFGKGKEIQIQFSPIKNGIYSDIGTKVWDSRTVCW
;
A
#
# COMPACT_ATOMS: atom_id res chain seq x y z
N MET A 1 77.99 13.94 -31.07
CA MET A 1 77.85 15.12 -31.95
C MET A 1 76.45 15.69 -31.71
N LYS A 2 76.26 16.75 -30.90
CA LYS A 2 76.21 18.19 -31.30
C LYS A 2 75.31 18.36 -32.54
N LYS A 3 74.14 19.02 -32.51
CA LYS A 3 73.71 20.34 -31.97
C LYS A 3 72.24 20.23 -31.49
N LEU A 4 71.74 20.82 -30.40
CA LEU A 4 71.88 22.14 -29.75
C LEU A 4 71.17 23.31 -30.46
N LEU A 5 70.49 24.09 -29.60
CA LEU A 5 69.86 25.42 -29.74
C LEU A 5 68.44 25.50 -30.30
N MET A 6 67.52 26.35 -29.81
CA MET A 6 67.35 27.21 -28.60
C MET A 6 66.24 28.21 -29.01
N LEU A 7 65.35 28.60 -28.09
CA LEU A 7 65.10 29.99 -27.60
C LEU A 7 63.68 30.01 -26.99
N LEU A 8 63.50 30.07 -25.66
CA LEU A 8 63.64 31.23 -24.76
C LEU A 8 62.78 32.45 -25.13
N GLY A 9 61.85 32.74 -24.22
CA GLY A 9 61.21 34.03 -23.97
C GLY A 9 60.13 33.79 -22.91
N SER A 10 60.20 34.28 -21.67
CA SER A 10 61.14 35.21 -21.05
C SER A 10 60.88 35.14 -19.54
N ILE A 11 61.95 35.03 -18.76
CA ILE A 11 61.96 35.31 -17.32
C ILE A 11 62.05 36.83 -17.17
N SER A 12 61.11 37.42 -16.45
CA SER A 12 61.29 38.75 -15.83
C SER A 12 61.13 38.58 -14.33
N ILE A 13 62.26 38.61 -13.63
CA ILE A 13 62.33 38.80 -12.18
C ILE A 13 62.24 40.31 -11.93
N ILE A 14 61.25 40.75 -11.16
CA ILE A 14 61.34 41.99 -10.39
C ILE A 14 61.04 41.62 -8.93
N VAL A 15 62.05 41.84 -8.10
CA VAL A 15 62.01 41.79 -6.64
C VAL A 15 61.38 43.10 -6.15
N GLY A 16 60.42 43.04 -5.23
CA GLY A 16 60.00 44.22 -4.49
C GLY A 16 58.61 44.14 -3.86
N SER A 17 58.58 44.35 -2.55
CA SER A 17 57.43 44.63 -1.67
C SER A 17 56.50 43.46 -1.30
N VAL A 18 56.61 43.13 -0.01
CA VAL A 18 55.65 42.39 0.80
C VAL A 18 54.26 43.02 0.62
N SER A 19 53.35 42.26 0.06
CA SER A 19 51.92 42.51 0.18
C SER A 19 51.29 41.13 0.27
N THR A 20 50.78 40.80 1.45
CA THR A 20 49.83 39.70 1.65
C THR A 20 48.67 39.92 0.70
N VAL A 21 48.77 39.38 -0.52
CA VAL A 21 47.60 39.13 -1.36
C VAL A 21 46.98 37.89 -0.75
N ILE A 22 45.98 38.12 0.12
CA ILE A 22 44.98 37.09 0.39
C ILE A 22 44.41 36.78 -0.99
N ALA A 23 44.80 35.63 -1.55
CA ALA A 23 44.09 35.07 -2.68
C ALA A 23 42.64 34.95 -2.20
N CYS A 24 41.75 35.75 -2.77
CA CYS A 24 40.34 35.43 -2.77
C CYS A 24 40.21 34.15 -3.60
N ASP A 25 40.53 33.01 -2.99
CA ASP A 25 40.29 31.70 -3.53
C ASP A 25 38.80 31.67 -3.87
N ASN A 26 38.53 31.56 -5.16
CA ASN A 26 37.18 31.54 -5.70
C ASN A 26 36.47 30.33 -5.05
N PRO A 27 35.57 30.54 -4.06
CA PRO A 27 35.14 29.48 -3.15
C PRO A 27 34.35 28.38 -3.89
N THR A 28 33.82 28.73 -5.07
CA THR A 28 33.24 27.82 -6.05
C THR A 28 34.20 26.72 -6.51
N SER A 29 35.51 26.97 -6.67
CA SER A 29 36.46 25.98 -7.20
C SER A 29 36.85 24.90 -6.17
N ILE A 30 36.98 25.27 -4.90
CA ILE A 30 37.33 24.35 -3.79
C ILE A 30 36.12 23.46 -3.45
N ALA A 31 34.93 24.04 -3.39
CA ALA A 31 33.69 23.29 -3.19
C ALA A 31 33.47 22.28 -4.33
N GLN A 32 33.71 22.70 -5.58
CA GLN A 32 33.61 21.85 -6.76
C GLN A 32 34.59 20.67 -6.73
N SER A 33 35.88 20.90 -6.45
CA SER A 33 36.86 19.81 -6.40
C SER A 33 36.61 18.83 -5.25
N THR A 34 36.08 19.31 -4.12
CA THR A 34 35.74 18.44 -2.98
C THR A 34 34.51 17.60 -3.30
N PHE A 35 33.52 18.18 -3.99
CA PHE A 35 32.35 17.47 -4.47
C PHE A 35 32.71 16.38 -5.49
N GLU A 36 33.56 16.70 -6.48
CA GLU A 36 34.06 15.74 -7.48
C GLU A 36 34.76 14.54 -6.82
N ASN A 37 35.61 14.79 -5.82
CA ASN A 37 36.28 13.73 -5.07
C ASN A 37 35.30 12.87 -4.25
N ALA A 38 34.27 13.47 -3.66
CA ALA A 38 33.26 12.77 -2.88
C ALA A 38 32.43 11.79 -3.75
N ILE A 39 32.14 12.19 -4.99
CA ILE A 39 31.35 11.36 -5.92
C ILE A 39 32.19 10.46 -6.84
N LYS A 40 33.52 10.63 -6.86
CA LYS A 40 34.42 10.01 -7.85
C LYS A 40 34.19 8.52 -8.07
N ARG A 41 34.07 7.76 -6.98
CA ARG A 41 33.86 6.31 -7.07
C ARG A 41 32.51 5.97 -7.73
N GLU A 42 31.45 6.64 -7.31
CA GLU A 42 30.10 6.37 -7.81
C GLU A 42 29.92 6.84 -9.26
N ILE A 43 30.50 7.98 -9.63
CA ILE A 43 30.45 8.43 -11.04
C ILE A 43 31.28 7.51 -11.96
N GLU A 44 32.45 7.04 -11.51
CA GLU A 44 33.23 6.05 -12.25
C GLU A 44 32.49 4.72 -12.39
N GLN A 45 31.81 4.25 -11.35
CA GLN A 45 30.97 3.06 -11.39
C GLN A 45 29.80 3.24 -12.36
N ALA A 46 29.05 4.33 -12.25
CA ALA A 46 27.92 4.65 -13.12
C ALA A 46 28.35 4.72 -14.60
N ASN A 47 29.51 5.32 -14.88
CA ASN A 47 30.07 5.42 -16.23
C ASN A 47 30.45 4.07 -16.84
N ARG A 48 30.75 3.06 -16.02
CA ARG A 48 31.13 1.72 -16.49
C ARG A 48 29.95 0.79 -16.77
N ILE A 49 28.73 1.17 -16.37
CA ILE A 49 27.54 0.33 -16.56
C ILE A 49 27.16 0.34 -18.03
N THR A 50 27.42 -0.77 -18.72
CA THR A 50 27.08 -0.94 -20.14
C THR A 50 26.08 -2.06 -20.38
N THR A 51 25.83 -2.91 -19.38
CA THR A 51 24.94 -4.06 -19.50
C THR A 51 23.66 -3.90 -18.67
N GLN A 52 22.59 -4.57 -19.09
CA GLN A 52 21.32 -4.58 -18.35
C GLN A 52 21.50 -5.12 -16.93
N LYS A 53 22.25 -6.21 -16.78
CA LYS A 53 22.53 -6.84 -15.48
C LYS A 53 23.19 -5.88 -14.49
N GLU A 54 24.18 -5.10 -14.94
CA GLU A 54 24.86 -4.12 -14.09
C GLU A 54 23.94 -2.96 -13.72
N ALA A 55 23.12 -2.49 -14.67
CA ALA A 55 22.14 -1.43 -14.44
C ALA A 55 21.04 -1.84 -13.44
N ASP A 56 20.52 -3.07 -13.58
CA ASP A 56 19.54 -3.64 -12.66
C ASP A 56 20.11 -3.80 -11.25
N GLN A 57 21.35 -4.27 -11.14
CA GLN A 57 22.03 -4.40 -9.85
C GLN A 57 22.27 -3.03 -9.19
N TYR A 58 22.71 -2.03 -9.95
CA TYR A 58 22.87 -0.67 -9.43
C TYR A 58 21.54 -0.08 -8.98
N ASN A 59 20.47 -0.25 -9.75
CA ASN A 59 19.12 0.20 -9.40
C ASN A 59 18.65 -0.47 -8.09
N LYS A 60 18.92 -1.76 -7.91
CA LYS A 60 18.63 -2.46 -6.66
C LYS A 60 19.41 -1.89 -5.48
N ASP A 61 20.72 -1.72 -5.61
CA ASP A 61 21.56 -1.19 -4.54
C ASP A 61 21.23 0.27 -4.18
N PHE A 62 20.78 1.04 -5.17
CA PHE A 62 20.24 2.39 -4.98
C PHE A 62 18.94 2.35 -4.15
N ASN A 63 17.97 1.53 -4.53
CA ASN A 63 16.68 1.39 -3.84
C ASN A 63 16.82 0.77 -2.44
N ASP A 64 17.78 -0.13 -2.25
CA ASP A 64 18.17 -0.68 -0.95
C ASP A 64 18.89 0.35 -0.05
N GLY A 65 19.18 1.55 -0.58
CA GLY A 65 19.81 2.65 0.15
C GLY A 65 21.30 2.43 0.46
N LYS A 66 21.97 1.55 -0.29
CA LYS A 66 23.42 1.29 -0.16
C LYS A 66 24.26 2.38 -0.83
N ILE A 67 23.70 3.04 -1.85
CA ILE A 67 24.35 4.13 -2.57
C ILE A 67 23.91 5.45 -1.94
N LYS A 68 24.75 5.98 -1.04
CA LYS A 68 24.53 7.25 -0.36
C LYS A 68 25.85 8.00 -0.22
N ILE A 69 25.81 9.30 -0.49
CA ILE A 69 26.93 10.21 -0.26
C ILE A 69 26.38 11.34 0.59
N GLU A 70 27.02 11.60 1.73
CA GLU A 70 26.63 12.68 2.64
C GLU A 70 26.55 14.02 1.90
N ASP A 71 25.52 14.82 2.20
CA ASP A 71 25.27 16.13 1.59
C ASP A 71 25.08 16.13 0.06
N VAL A 72 24.78 14.99 -0.56
CA VAL A 72 24.51 14.86 -2.00
C VAL A 72 23.16 14.18 -2.24
N ILE A 73 22.33 14.81 -3.06
CA ILE A 73 21.09 14.24 -3.59
C ILE A 73 21.47 13.48 -4.86
N ILE A 74 21.19 12.18 -4.90
CA ILE A 74 21.49 11.31 -6.03
C ILE A 74 20.19 10.97 -6.76
N LYS A 75 20.13 11.24 -8.07
CA LYS A 75 19.01 10.87 -8.93
C LYS A 75 19.47 9.83 -9.95
N LEU A 76 18.93 8.62 -9.86
CA LEU A 76 19.10 7.57 -10.86
C LEU A 76 18.10 7.77 -11.99
N ASN A 77 18.59 7.90 -13.23
CA ASN A 77 17.77 7.88 -14.44
C ASN A 77 18.07 6.56 -15.17
N TYR A 78 17.24 5.55 -14.89
CA TYR A 78 17.34 4.25 -15.50
C TYR A 78 16.05 3.90 -16.25
N ILE A 79 16.20 3.64 -17.54
CA ILE A 79 15.16 3.08 -18.40
C ILE A 79 15.65 1.69 -18.79
N ALA A 80 14.98 0.65 -18.30
CA ALA A 80 15.33 -0.72 -18.64
C ALA A 80 15.12 -0.97 -20.14
N PRO A 81 16.04 -1.69 -20.82
CA PRO A 81 15.83 -2.08 -22.20
C PRO A 81 14.63 -3.03 -22.34
N THR A 82 14.02 -3.00 -23.51
CA THR A 82 13.05 -4.01 -23.95
C THR A 82 13.56 -4.66 -25.24
N HIS A 83 12.93 -5.75 -25.67
CA HIS A 83 13.35 -6.44 -26.89
C HIS A 83 13.41 -5.54 -28.15
N ASP A 84 12.58 -4.50 -28.21
CA ASP A 84 12.50 -3.57 -29.36
C ASP A 84 13.26 -2.26 -29.14
N GLN A 85 13.67 -1.95 -27.91
CA GLN A 85 14.21 -0.64 -27.56
C GLN A 85 15.35 -0.75 -26.55
N SER A 86 16.50 -0.20 -26.91
CA SER A 86 17.61 -0.05 -25.98
C SER A 86 17.21 0.83 -24.80
N GLY A 87 17.68 0.44 -23.62
CA GLY A 87 17.54 1.20 -22.39
C GLY A 87 18.54 2.34 -22.31
N SER A 88 18.45 3.12 -21.25
CA SER A 88 19.46 4.12 -20.94
C SER A 88 19.71 4.22 -19.45
N PHE A 89 20.96 4.46 -19.07
CA PHE A 89 21.39 4.57 -17.69
C PHE A 89 22.27 5.82 -17.51
N ASN A 90 21.92 6.66 -16.55
CA ASN A 90 22.80 7.71 -16.03
C ASN A 90 22.39 8.14 -14.62
N VAL A 91 23.34 8.71 -13.89
CA VAL A 91 23.14 9.20 -12.52
C VAL A 91 23.46 10.68 -12.47
N VAL A 92 22.63 11.45 -11.78
CA VAL A 92 22.85 12.87 -11.50
C VAL A 92 23.15 13.03 -10.02
N PHE A 93 24.25 13.71 -9.72
CA PHE A 93 24.68 14.05 -8.36
C PHE A 93 24.47 15.55 -8.15
N THR A 94 23.59 15.91 -7.22
CA THR A 94 23.23 17.31 -6.92
C THR A 94 23.62 17.63 -5.48
N PRO A 95 24.48 18.63 -5.23
CA PRO A 95 24.77 19.09 -3.87
C PRO A 95 23.53 19.54 -3.10
N SER A 96 23.46 19.18 -1.82
CA SER A 96 22.40 19.66 -0.92
C SER A 96 22.56 21.15 -0.64
N VAL A 97 21.45 21.91 -0.68
CA VAL A 97 21.43 23.38 -0.49
C VAL A 97 22.00 23.83 0.87
N ARG A 98 21.88 22.97 1.89
CA ARG A 98 22.40 23.21 3.25
C ARG A 98 23.64 22.37 3.59
N GLY A 99 24.18 21.63 2.63
CA GLY A 99 25.27 20.69 2.84
C GLY A 99 26.64 21.28 2.56
N LYS A 100 27.68 20.51 2.85
CA LYS A 100 29.10 20.84 2.66
C LYS A 100 29.47 21.29 1.24
N TYR A 101 28.70 20.86 0.22
CA TYR A 101 28.99 21.11 -1.19
C TYR A 101 28.08 22.16 -1.85
N ASN A 102 27.33 22.96 -1.06
CA ASN A 102 26.28 23.85 -1.57
C ASN A 102 26.69 24.90 -2.62
N GLN A 103 27.98 25.13 -2.83
CA GLN A 103 28.53 26.00 -3.89
C GLN A 103 29.01 25.26 -5.15
N ALA A 104 29.00 23.92 -5.14
CA ALA A 104 29.34 23.11 -6.29
C ALA A 104 28.17 23.00 -7.27
N LYS A 105 28.48 22.75 -8.55
CA LYS A 105 27.48 22.46 -9.58
C LYS A 105 27.19 20.97 -9.62
N GLU A 106 25.98 20.62 -10.05
CA GLU A 106 25.62 19.24 -10.30
C GLU A 106 26.55 18.58 -11.33
N ILE A 107 26.78 17.29 -11.16
CA ILE A 107 27.57 16.49 -12.09
C ILE A 107 26.74 15.30 -12.52
N GLN A 108 26.72 15.03 -13.81
CA GLN A 108 26.03 13.90 -14.41
C GLN A 108 27.05 12.89 -14.93
N SER A 109 26.77 11.60 -14.72
CA SER A 109 27.50 10.53 -15.39
C SER A 109 27.25 10.55 -16.90
N SER A 110 28.11 9.86 -17.66
CA SER A 110 27.83 9.52 -19.05
C SER A 110 26.47 8.85 -19.19
N ARG A 111 25.77 9.16 -20.28
CA ARG A 111 24.53 8.48 -20.65
C ARG A 111 24.87 7.22 -21.42
N ASN A 112 24.78 6.08 -20.74
CA ASN A 112 25.08 4.79 -21.33
C ASN A 112 23.81 4.21 -21.97
N VAL A 113 23.98 3.66 -23.18
CA VAL A 113 22.95 2.85 -23.83
C VAL A 113 23.06 1.45 -23.27
N ILE A 114 21.92 0.88 -22.86
CA ILE A 114 21.86 -0.46 -22.26
C ILE A 114 21.15 -1.38 -23.25
N GLU A 115 21.84 -2.41 -23.71
CA GLU A 115 21.24 -3.40 -24.62
C GLU A 115 20.43 -4.45 -23.85
N TYR A 116 19.38 -4.97 -24.50
CA TYR A 116 18.53 -6.02 -23.95
C TYR A 116 19.31 -7.33 -23.88
N ASP A 117 19.44 -7.90 -22.68
CA ASP A 117 20.10 -9.18 -22.48
C ASP A 117 19.14 -10.34 -22.80
N VAL A 118 19.11 -10.71 -24.08
CA VAL A 118 18.24 -11.78 -24.61
C VAL A 118 18.50 -13.11 -23.88
N GLN A 119 19.75 -13.40 -23.51
CA GLN A 119 20.11 -14.64 -22.82
C GLN A 119 19.57 -14.65 -21.39
N ALA A 120 19.76 -13.56 -20.64
CA ALA A 120 19.23 -13.44 -19.28
C ALA A 120 17.71 -13.51 -19.27
N ALA A 121 17.04 -12.87 -20.23
CA ALA A 121 15.60 -12.94 -20.38
C ALA A 121 15.10 -14.35 -20.71
N PHE A 122 15.79 -15.05 -21.61
CA PHE A 122 15.50 -16.44 -21.92
C PHE A 122 15.67 -17.35 -20.69
N GLU A 123 16.79 -17.22 -19.98
CA GLU A 123 17.06 -17.98 -18.76
C GLU A 123 16.01 -17.73 -17.68
N ALA A 124 15.60 -16.47 -17.49
CA ALA A 124 14.52 -16.13 -16.56
C ALA A 124 13.18 -16.76 -16.98
N ALA A 125 12.86 -16.77 -18.28
CA ALA A 125 11.63 -17.35 -18.81
C ALA A 125 11.55 -18.87 -18.61
N ILE A 126 12.68 -19.57 -18.64
CA ILE A 126 12.72 -21.03 -18.48
C ILE A 126 13.11 -21.50 -17.08
N ALA A 127 13.66 -20.62 -16.23
CA ALA A 127 14.30 -20.99 -14.95
C ALA A 127 13.43 -21.92 -14.10
N GLU A 128 12.16 -21.58 -13.97
CA GLU A 128 11.21 -22.33 -13.16
C GLU A 128 10.93 -23.73 -13.70
N GLU A 129 10.86 -23.89 -15.02
CA GLU A 129 10.66 -25.20 -15.66
C GLU A 129 11.96 -26.01 -15.69
N LEU A 130 13.10 -25.35 -15.93
CA LEU A 130 14.42 -25.94 -15.87
C LEU A 130 14.69 -26.56 -14.49
N ASN A 131 14.35 -25.82 -13.42
CA ASN A 131 14.45 -26.32 -12.05
C ASN A 131 13.51 -27.50 -11.80
N TYR A 132 12.25 -27.44 -12.24
CA TYR A 132 11.34 -28.58 -12.10
C TYR A 132 11.84 -29.84 -12.84
N ALA A 133 12.32 -29.68 -14.08
CA ALA A 133 12.90 -30.77 -14.85
C ALA A 133 14.13 -31.39 -14.18
N ASN A 134 14.96 -30.59 -13.50
CA ASN A 134 16.10 -31.08 -12.72
C ASN A 134 15.70 -31.97 -11.54
N GLU A 135 14.48 -31.82 -11.00
CA GLU A 135 13.99 -32.62 -9.88
C GLU A 135 13.39 -33.97 -10.29
N ILE A 136 13.21 -34.22 -11.59
CA ILE A 136 12.65 -35.48 -12.10
C ILE A 136 13.74 -36.55 -12.10
N LYS A 137 13.69 -37.43 -11.09
CA LYS A 137 14.68 -38.49 -10.84
C LYS A 137 14.08 -39.90 -10.88
N THR A 138 12.77 -40.02 -11.11
CA THR A 138 12.05 -41.30 -11.11
C THR A 138 11.23 -41.48 -12.39
N ARG A 139 10.94 -42.75 -12.73
CA ARG A 139 10.05 -43.13 -13.83
C ARG A 139 8.66 -42.50 -13.67
N SER A 140 8.08 -42.61 -12.47
CA SER A 140 6.73 -42.12 -12.17
C SER A 140 6.57 -40.60 -12.35
N ALA A 141 7.62 -39.82 -12.11
CA ALA A 141 7.66 -38.39 -12.38
C ALA A 141 7.91 -38.09 -13.87
N ALA A 142 8.85 -38.80 -14.50
CA ALA A 142 9.19 -38.62 -15.92
C ALA A 142 8.01 -38.93 -16.85
N ASP A 143 7.28 -40.02 -16.60
CA ASP A 143 6.08 -40.41 -17.37
C ASP A 143 4.95 -39.37 -17.27
N LYS A 144 4.90 -38.61 -16.17
CA LYS A 144 3.88 -37.59 -15.91
C LYS A 144 4.31 -36.19 -16.30
N TYR A 145 5.55 -36.00 -16.74
CA TYR A 145 6.07 -34.70 -17.14
C TYR A 145 5.30 -34.17 -18.36
N LYS A 146 4.58 -33.06 -18.18
CA LYS A 146 3.88 -32.36 -19.24
C LYS A 146 4.67 -31.12 -19.61
N ARG A 147 5.18 -31.09 -20.84
CA ARG A 147 5.89 -29.93 -21.39
C ARG A 147 4.98 -28.69 -21.32
N PRO A 148 5.38 -27.62 -20.63
CA PRO A 148 4.57 -26.41 -20.62
C PRO A 148 4.67 -25.68 -21.95
N SER A 149 3.70 -24.80 -22.20
CA SER A 149 3.83 -23.78 -23.24
C SER A 149 4.56 -22.58 -22.66
N ILE A 150 5.79 -22.32 -23.12
CA ILE A 150 6.53 -21.09 -22.85
C ILE A 150 6.61 -20.34 -24.18
N LYS A 151 6.19 -19.07 -24.19
CA LYS A 151 6.19 -18.25 -25.41
C LYS A 151 7.60 -18.22 -26.01
N ASP A 152 7.70 -18.41 -27.32
CA ASP A 152 8.95 -18.34 -28.08
C ASP A 152 10.03 -19.38 -27.70
N VAL A 153 9.64 -20.45 -26.99
CA VAL A 153 10.53 -21.56 -26.62
C VAL A 153 9.92 -22.89 -27.05
N ASP A 154 10.68 -23.71 -27.76
CA ASP A 154 10.38 -25.10 -28.04
C ASP A 154 11.01 -26.01 -26.98
N ILE A 155 10.16 -26.77 -26.30
CA ILE A 155 10.60 -27.71 -25.27
C ILE A 155 10.52 -29.12 -25.81
N THR A 156 11.66 -29.81 -25.80
CA THR A 156 11.76 -31.23 -26.08
C THR A 156 12.21 -31.95 -24.82
N ASN A 157 11.86 -33.23 -24.68
CA ASN A 157 12.42 -34.07 -23.64
C ASN A 157 12.99 -35.33 -24.25
N ASP A 158 14.22 -35.65 -23.87
CA ASP A 158 14.87 -36.91 -24.12
C ASP A 158 14.51 -37.83 -22.95
N TYR A 159 13.51 -38.68 -23.16
CA TYR A 159 13.09 -39.71 -22.23
C TYR A 159 12.38 -40.85 -22.96
N THR A 160 12.83 -42.07 -22.67
CA THR A 160 12.12 -43.30 -23.02
C THR A 160 11.85 -44.08 -21.75
N THR A 161 10.69 -44.73 -21.65
CA THR A 161 10.42 -45.59 -20.49
C THR A 161 11.48 -46.70 -20.45
N PRO A 162 12.25 -46.84 -19.36
CA PRO A 162 13.27 -47.87 -19.28
C PRO A 162 12.63 -49.27 -19.36
N LEU A 163 13.40 -50.28 -19.76
CA LEU A 163 13.02 -51.69 -19.71
C LEU A 163 13.47 -52.32 -18.37
N PRO A 164 12.91 -53.46 -17.95
CA PRO A 164 13.41 -54.21 -16.79
C PRO A 164 14.93 -54.36 -16.78
N ASN A 165 15.57 -53.99 -15.66
CA ASN A 165 17.02 -54.00 -15.45
C ASN A 165 17.84 -53.06 -16.37
N ALA A 166 17.19 -52.07 -16.98
CA ALA A 166 17.85 -51.05 -17.78
C ALA A 166 17.65 -49.65 -17.17
N THR A 167 18.56 -48.73 -17.50
CA THR A 167 18.42 -47.32 -17.20
C THR A 167 18.01 -46.55 -18.45
N SER A 168 17.22 -45.51 -18.25
CA SER A 168 16.94 -44.46 -19.22
C SER A 168 17.48 -43.12 -18.70
N LYS A 169 17.35 -42.08 -19.51
CA LYS A 169 17.74 -40.71 -19.20
C LYS A 169 16.48 -39.85 -19.28
N PHE A 170 16.31 -38.94 -18.34
CA PHE A 170 15.38 -37.82 -18.48
C PHE A 170 16.18 -36.54 -18.63
N GLN A 171 15.97 -35.81 -19.73
CA GLN A 171 16.52 -34.47 -19.92
C GLN A 171 15.55 -33.61 -20.74
N ALA A 172 15.13 -32.48 -20.18
CA ALA A 172 14.38 -31.46 -20.92
C ALA A 172 15.36 -30.50 -21.60
N ALA A 173 15.15 -30.21 -22.88
CA ALA A 173 15.87 -29.20 -23.63
C ALA A 173 14.92 -28.05 -23.97
N PHE A 174 15.39 -26.83 -23.75
CA PHE A 174 14.71 -25.57 -23.95
C PHE A 174 15.41 -24.85 -25.10
N ASN A 175 14.74 -24.78 -26.24
CA ASN A 175 15.31 -24.23 -27.47
C ASN A 175 14.56 -22.95 -27.85
N PRO A 176 15.23 -21.81 -28.01
CA PRO A 176 14.58 -20.63 -28.54
C PRO A 176 14.04 -20.86 -29.95
N LYS A 177 12.85 -20.32 -30.23
CA LYS A 177 12.28 -20.37 -31.58
C LYS A 177 13.06 -19.43 -32.51
N PRO A 178 13.30 -19.83 -33.78
CA PRO A 178 14.02 -18.99 -34.76
C PRO A 178 13.37 -17.62 -35.03
N THR A 179 12.05 -17.50 -34.81
CA THR A 179 11.26 -16.30 -35.09
C THR A 179 10.79 -15.57 -33.82
N GLY A 180 11.23 -16.01 -32.64
CA GLY A 180 10.78 -15.49 -31.35
C GLY A 180 11.70 -14.42 -30.75
N ILE A 181 11.28 -13.84 -29.62
CA ILE A 181 12.07 -12.80 -28.93
C ILE A 181 13.41 -13.33 -28.35
N TYR A 182 13.54 -14.65 -28.22
CA TYR A 182 14.73 -15.32 -27.70
C TYR A 182 15.63 -15.91 -28.79
N LYS A 183 15.38 -15.64 -30.08
CA LYS A 183 16.05 -16.30 -31.22
C LYS A 183 17.59 -16.31 -31.15
N ASP A 184 18.19 -15.30 -30.51
CA ASP A 184 19.64 -15.13 -30.39
C ASP A 184 20.20 -15.72 -29.08
N ALA A 185 19.35 -16.26 -28.20
CA ALA A 185 19.76 -16.97 -27.00
C ALA A 185 20.30 -18.37 -27.34
N THR A 186 21.18 -18.87 -26.48
CA THR A 186 21.67 -20.24 -26.54
C THR A 186 20.72 -21.18 -25.79
N SER A 187 20.39 -22.32 -26.41
CA SER A 187 19.59 -23.37 -25.79
C SER A 187 20.14 -23.82 -24.43
N ARG A 188 19.23 -24.27 -23.56
CA ARG A 188 19.57 -24.82 -22.25
C ARG A 188 18.96 -26.20 -22.09
N SER A 189 19.58 -27.03 -21.27
CA SER A 189 19.04 -28.35 -20.92
C SER A 189 19.08 -28.54 -19.42
N SER A 190 18.10 -29.29 -18.91
CA SER A 190 18.16 -29.82 -17.56
C SER A 190 19.32 -30.80 -17.41
N ASN A 191 19.60 -31.18 -16.17
CA ASN A 191 20.47 -32.28 -15.85
C ASN A 191 20.01 -33.54 -16.58
N ALA A 192 20.98 -34.34 -17.02
CA ALA A 192 20.74 -35.67 -17.58
C ALA A 192 20.53 -36.67 -16.44
N ASN A 193 19.33 -36.70 -15.89
CA ASN A 193 19.01 -37.56 -14.75
C ASN A 193 18.88 -39.01 -15.21
N ILE A 194 19.64 -39.92 -14.60
CA ILE A 194 19.54 -41.36 -14.85
C ILE A 194 18.29 -41.90 -14.16
N ILE A 195 17.37 -42.43 -14.96
CA ILE A 195 16.11 -43.02 -14.53
C ILE A 195 16.25 -44.53 -14.62
N GLU A 196 16.33 -45.21 -13.49
CA GLU A 196 16.31 -46.68 -13.48
C GLU A 196 14.89 -47.18 -13.74
N PHE A 197 14.77 -48.33 -14.42
CA PHE A 197 13.58 -49.15 -14.28
C PHE A 197 13.48 -49.54 -12.81
N GLU A 198 12.37 -49.18 -12.17
CA GLU A 198 12.18 -49.29 -10.72
C GLU A 198 13.02 -50.38 -10.04
N ASP A 199 13.81 -49.98 -9.05
CA ASP A 199 14.34 -50.84 -8.00
C ASP A 199 14.63 -49.94 -6.78
N PRO A 200 14.40 -50.31 -5.49
CA PRO A 200 13.91 -51.56 -4.90
C PRO A 200 12.56 -51.34 -4.17
N ALA A 201 12.02 -52.36 -3.49
CA ALA A 201 10.79 -52.28 -2.69
C ALA A 201 10.67 -51.01 -1.79
N ILE A 202 11.80 -50.43 -1.40
CA ILE A 202 11.91 -49.16 -0.66
C ILE A 202 11.32 -47.96 -1.44
N GLN A 203 11.56 -47.85 -2.75
CA GLN A 203 10.98 -46.76 -3.57
C GLN A 203 9.45 -46.90 -3.64
N ILE A 204 8.93 -48.12 -3.83
CA ILE A 204 7.48 -48.38 -3.86
C ILE A 204 6.84 -48.06 -2.51
N ALA A 205 7.48 -48.48 -1.41
CA ALA A 205 7.03 -48.17 -0.06
C ALA A 205 7.01 -46.65 0.19
N PHE A 206 8.04 -45.93 -0.25
CA PHE A 206 8.12 -44.48 -0.18
C PHE A 206 6.99 -43.82 -0.99
N GLU A 207 6.78 -44.21 -2.25
CA GLU A 207 5.73 -43.65 -3.10
C GLU A 207 4.33 -43.86 -2.50
N LYS A 208 4.06 -45.06 -1.96
CA LYS A 208 2.82 -45.37 -1.26
C LYS A 208 2.64 -44.54 0.01
N LYS A 209 3.72 -44.29 0.75
CA LYS A 209 3.68 -43.49 1.97
C LYS A 209 3.30 -42.04 1.70
N ILE A 210 3.79 -41.46 0.60
CA ILE A 210 3.52 -40.07 0.22
C ILE A 210 2.28 -39.88 -0.65
N GLU A 211 1.64 -40.97 -1.10
CA GLU A 211 0.59 -40.94 -2.13
C GLU A 211 -0.57 -39.98 -1.79
N SER A 212 -1.10 -40.05 -0.56
CA SER A 212 -2.21 -39.20 -0.14
C SER A 212 -1.83 -37.71 -0.18
N GLU A 213 -0.63 -37.38 0.30
CA GLU A 213 -0.17 -36.00 0.35
C GLU A 213 0.24 -35.47 -1.03
N LYS A 214 0.82 -36.33 -1.86
CA LYS A 214 1.12 -36.06 -3.28
C LYS A 214 -0.16 -35.80 -4.06
N ASN A 215 -1.22 -36.58 -3.83
CA ASN A 215 -2.52 -36.35 -4.47
C ASN A 215 -3.14 -35.03 -4.01
N ARG A 216 -3.07 -34.71 -2.72
CA ARG A 216 -3.53 -33.42 -2.19
C ARG A 216 -2.77 -32.23 -2.79
N ALA A 217 -1.46 -32.36 -2.98
CA ALA A 217 -0.65 -31.34 -3.68
C ALA A 217 -1.05 -31.22 -5.16
N ASN A 218 -1.28 -32.34 -5.85
CA ASN A 218 -1.70 -32.37 -7.25
C ASN A 218 -3.08 -31.74 -7.48
N ASP A 219 -3.97 -31.78 -6.48
CA ASP A 219 -5.33 -31.25 -6.58
C ASP A 219 -5.42 -29.72 -6.42
N ILE A 220 -4.31 -29.03 -6.14
CA ILE A 220 -4.27 -27.57 -6.08
C ILE A 220 -4.47 -26.98 -7.47
N LYS A 221 -5.50 -26.16 -7.62
CA LYS A 221 -5.88 -25.50 -8.88
C LYS A 221 -5.87 -23.98 -8.80
N THR A 222 -5.85 -23.41 -7.59
CA THR A 222 -5.93 -21.95 -7.40
C THR A 222 -4.80 -21.42 -6.55
N GLN A 223 -4.50 -20.13 -6.70
CA GLN A 223 -3.55 -19.43 -5.85
C GLN A 223 -3.92 -19.54 -4.37
N LYS A 224 -5.20 -19.37 -4.02
CA LYS A 224 -5.66 -19.46 -2.63
C LYS A 224 -5.33 -20.81 -2.01
N GLN A 225 -5.61 -21.89 -2.74
CA GLN A 225 -5.31 -23.25 -2.29
C GLN A 225 -3.80 -23.46 -2.08
N ALA A 226 -2.96 -22.90 -2.96
CA ALA A 226 -1.50 -22.96 -2.83
C ALA A 226 -1.00 -22.19 -1.59
N GLU A 227 -1.51 -20.97 -1.36
CA GLU A 227 -1.15 -20.13 -0.20
C GLU A 227 -1.61 -20.75 1.13
N GLU A 228 -2.74 -21.45 1.14
CA GLU A 228 -3.31 -22.10 2.32
C GLU A 228 -2.75 -23.52 2.55
N TYR A 229 -1.96 -24.06 1.63
CA TYR A 229 -1.45 -25.42 1.72
C TYR A 229 -0.46 -25.57 2.88
N LYS A 230 -0.82 -26.45 3.82
CA LYS A 230 0.05 -26.84 4.93
C LYS A 230 0.40 -28.31 4.78
N ALA A 231 1.66 -28.62 4.50
CA ALA A 231 2.11 -30.00 4.34
C ALA A 231 1.83 -30.83 5.61
N GLY A 232 1.33 -32.06 5.43
CA GLY A 232 1.20 -33.03 6.50
C GLY A 232 2.56 -33.51 7.00
N ILE A 233 2.60 -34.07 8.21
CA ILE A 233 3.82 -34.70 8.72
C ILE A 233 3.85 -36.15 8.26
N ILE A 234 4.88 -36.52 7.51
CA ILE A 234 5.14 -37.90 7.11
C ILE A 234 6.46 -38.32 7.78
N PRO A 235 6.45 -39.34 8.66
CA PRO A 235 7.68 -39.85 9.29
C PRO A 235 8.74 -40.17 8.24
N ASP A 236 9.99 -39.83 8.54
CA ASP A 236 11.17 -40.04 7.70
C ASP A 236 11.15 -39.39 6.31
N VAL A 237 10.24 -38.43 6.09
CA VAL A 237 10.15 -37.67 4.84
C VAL A 237 10.17 -36.17 5.12
N LYS A 238 11.17 -35.47 4.56
CA LYS A 238 11.20 -34.01 4.50
C LYS A 238 10.37 -33.56 3.29
N ILE A 239 9.41 -32.67 3.54
CA ILE A 239 8.56 -32.11 2.50
C ILE A 239 9.03 -30.68 2.21
N GLU A 240 9.36 -30.40 0.95
CA GLU A 240 9.74 -29.08 0.47
C GLU A 240 8.62 -28.48 -0.39
N LEU A 241 8.20 -27.28 -0.03
CA LEU A 241 7.12 -26.55 -0.70
C LEU A 241 7.74 -25.55 -1.67
N ILE A 242 7.46 -25.72 -2.96
CA ILE A 242 7.88 -24.78 -3.99
C ILE A 242 6.65 -24.01 -4.48
N TYR A 243 6.63 -22.71 -4.19
CA TYR A 243 5.55 -21.80 -4.57
C TYR A 243 6.13 -20.57 -5.27
N THR A 244 5.63 -20.31 -6.47
CA THR A 244 5.89 -19.08 -7.20
C THR A 244 4.61 -18.27 -7.24
N LYS A 245 4.64 -17.08 -6.62
CA LYS A 245 3.49 -16.17 -6.59
C LYS A 245 3.20 -15.64 -8.01
N PRO A 246 1.93 -15.62 -8.47
CA PRO A 246 1.56 -15.00 -9.73
C PRO A 246 1.71 -13.48 -9.61
N ASP A 247 2.25 -12.85 -10.64
CA ASP A 247 2.39 -11.39 -10.75
C ASP A 247 1.41 -10.89 -11.83
N PRO A 248 0.92 -9.64 -11.82
CA PRO A 248 0.25 -9.09 -12.99
C PRO A 248 1.08 -9.18 -14.29
N LYS A 249 2.41 -9.31 -14.22
CA LYS A 249 3.32 -9.52 -15.36
C LYS A 249 4.60 -10.30 -14.93
N PRO A 250 4.62 -11.63 -14.73
CA PRO A 250 3.89 -12.69 -15.47
C PRO A 250 2.60 -13.22 -14.82
N THR A 251 1.55 -13.39 -15.63
CA THR A 251 0.18 -13.78 -15.25
C THR A 251 0.01 -15.17 -14.65
N HIS A 252 1.07 -15.94 -14.45
CA HIS A 252 0.99 -17.30 -13.93
C HIS A 252 1.88 -17.50 -12.71
N GLY A 253 1.32 -18.13 -11.69
CA GLY A 253 2.03 -18.67 -10.54
C GLY A 253 2.13 -20.18 -10.66
N SER A 254 2.86 -20.77 -9.72
CA SER A 254 3.02 -22.21 -9.67
C SER A 254 3.12 -22.76 -8.26
N PHE A 255 2.79 -24.04 -8.15
CA PHE A 255 2.92 -24.79 -6.91
C PHE A 255 3.30 -26.24 -7.21
N TYR A 256 4.26 -26.76 -6.45
CA TYR A 256 4.50 -28.19 -6.33
C TYR A 256 5.23 -28.51 -5.02
N VAL A 257 5.24 -29.78 -4.68
CA VAL A 257 5.88 -30.31 -3.48
C VAL A 257 6.95 -31.30 -3.88
N ILE A 258 8.10 -31.25 -3.22
CA ILE A 258 9.15 -32.27 -3.36
C ILE A 258 9.22 -33.08 -2.07
N PHE A 259 9.13 -34.39 -2.21
CA PHE A 259 9.24 -35.34 -1.11
C PHE A 259 10.67 -35.89 -1.07
N HIS A 260 11.39 -35.62 0.01
CA HIS A 260 12.75 -36.08 0.22
C HIS A 260 12.78 -37.13 1.34
N PRO A 261 13.21 -38.37 1.06
CA PRO A 261 13.49 -39.32 2.13
C PRO A 261 14.63 -38.78 3.00
N THR A 262 14.48 -38.89 4.32
CA THR A 262 15.48 -38.42 5.28
C THR A 262 16.68 -39.36 5.35
N PHE A 263 17.85 -38.79 5.66
CA PHE A 263 19.07 -39.58 5.84
C PHE A 263 18.95 -40.46 7.10
N GLY A 264 19.07 -41.79 6.94
CA GLY A 264 18.95 -42.76 8.04
C GLY A 264 17.52 -43.18 8.43
N GLY A 265 16.49 -42.69 7.72
CA GLY A 265 15.10 -43.10 7.94
C GLY A 265 14.69 -44.38 7.19
N GLU A 266 13.44 -44.81 7.37
CA GLU A 266 12.86 -46.03 6.75
C GLU A 266 13.04 -46.09 5.22
N TYR A 267 13.00 -44.93 4.56
CA TYR A 267 13.07 -44.80 3.11
C TYR A 267 14.48 -44.45 2.59
N HIS A 268 15.52 -44.70 3.38
CA HIS A 268 16.89 -44.43 2.96
C HIS A 268 17.23 -45.20 1.67
N GLY A 269 17.82 -44.48 0.70
CA GLY A 269 18.12 -45.02 -0.64
C GLY A 269 17.01 -44.79 -1.66
N ALA A 270 15.80 -44.39 -1.27
CA ALA A 270 14.79 -43.91 -2.21
C ALA A 270 15.21 -42.57 -2.85
N LYS A 271 14.78 -42.36 -4.10
CA LYS A 271 14.96 -41.10 -4.83
C LYS A 271 13.84 -40.13 -4.47
N SER A 272 14.18 -38.84 -4.36
CA SER A 272 13.18 -37.79 -4.14
C SER A 272 12.17 -37.76 -5.27
N LEU A 273 10.93 -37.41 -4.93
CA LEU A 273 9.82 -37.42 -5.87
C LEU A 273 9.07 -36.09 -5.82
N PRO A 274 8.94 -35.36 -6.94
CA PRO A 274 8.05 -34.21 -6.98
C PRO A 274 6.59 -34.62 -7.21
N SER A 275 5.67 -33.77 -6.77
CA SER A 275 4.29 -33.73 -7.26
C SER A 275 4.25 -33.19 -8.70
N ASN A 276 3.07 -33.19 -9.30
CA ASN A 276 2.86 -32.45 -10.54
C ASN A 276 3.07 -30.96 -10.26
N LYS A 277 3.70 -30.27 -11.22
CA LYS A 277 3.76 -28.81 -11.23
C LYS A 277 2.42 -28.26 -11.67
N ASN A 278 1.70 -27.66 -10.72
CA ASN A 278 0.44 -26.98 -10.97
C ASN A 278 0.72 -25.53 -11.33
N ARG A 279 0.11 -25.03 -12.41
CA ARG A 279 0.14 -23.62 -12.81
C ARG A 279 -1.26 -23.04 -12.62
N PHE A 280 -1.33 -21.82 -12.11
CA PHE A 280 -2.59 -21.10 -11.93
C PHE A 280 -2.41 -19.64 -12.34
N GLU A 281 -3.48 -19.03 -12.80
CA GLU A 281 -3.49 -17.65 -13.29
C GLU A 281 -3.55 -16.66 -12.14
N TYR A 282 -3.15 -15.43 -12.42
CA TYR A 282 -3.31 -14.27 -11.55
C TYR A 282 -4.80 -14.05 -11.28
N ASP A 283 -5.24 -14.27 -10.04
CA ASP A 283 -6.63 -14.08 -9.64
C ASP A 283 -6.87 -12.60 -9.31
N HIS A 284 -7.37 -11.85 -10.29
CA HIS A 284 -7.68 -10.42 -10.12
C HIS A 284 -8.57 -10.16 -8.90
N GLN A 285 -9.51 -11.04 -8.57
CA GLN A 285 -10.43 -10.87 -7.45
C GLN A 285 -9.71 -10.99 -6.11
N ILE A 286 -8.88 -12.01 -5.91
CA ILE A 286 -8.14 -12.21 -4.64
C ILE A 286 -7.23 -11.02 -4.36
N TYR A 287 -6.50 -10.55 -5.38
CA TYR A 287 -5.60 -9.42 -5.22
C TYR A 287 -6.34 -8.11 -4.99
N PHE A 288 -7.46 -7.89 -5.68
CA PHE A 288 -8.35 -6.77 -5.43
C PHE A 288 -8.84 -6.76 -3.98
N GLU A 289 -9.36 -7.89 -3.48
CA GLU A 289 -9.85 -8.01 -2.11
C GLU A 289 -8.76 -7.76 -1.07
N LYS A 290 -7.55 -8.29 -1.29
CA LYS A 290 -6.39 -8.03 -0.43
C LYS A 290 -5.98 -6.55 -0.43
N ALA A 291 -6.03 -5.89 -1.60
CA ALA A 291 -5.66 -4.48 -1.72
C ALA A 291 -6.64 -3.57 -0.99
N ILE A 292 -7.94 -3.89 -1.00
CA ILE A 292 -8.98 -3.06 -0.36
C ILE A 292 -9.26 -3.45 1.10
N ASP A 293 -8.78 -4.59 1.61
CA ASP A 293 -9.17 -5.12 2.93
C ASP A 293 -9.07 -4.09 4.07
N SER A 294 -7.94 -3.38 4.16
CA SER A 294 -7.75 -2.35 5.18
C SER A 294 -8.68 -1.14 4.99
N ALA A 295 -8.93 -0.73 3.74
CA ALA A 295 -9.80 0.40 3.44
C ALA A 295 -11.28 0.05 3.69
N MET A 296 -11.67 -1.19 3.37
CA MET A 296 -13.00 -1.72 3.63
C MET A 296 -13.27 -1.76 5.14
N LYS A 297 -12.33 -2.28 5.94
CA LYS A 297 -12.41 -2.25 7.42
C LYS A 297 -12.51 -0.84 7.98
N SER A 298 -11.73 0.10 7.45
CA SER A 298 -11.80 1.51 7.88
C SER A 298 -13.14 2.16 7.55
N ALA A 299 -13.70 1.88 6.37
CA ALA A 299 -15.03 2.35 5.99
C ALA A 299 -16.14 1.73 6.87
N GLU A 300 -16.01 0.46 7.24
CA GLU A 300 -16.96 -0.25 8.13
C GLU A 300 -16.94 0.25 9.58
N GLN A 301 -15.87 0.93 10.00
CA GLN A 301 -15.77 1.56 11.32
C GLN A 301 -16.51 2.90 11.43
N VAL A 302 -17.01 3.43 10.31
CA VAL A 302 -17.78 4.68 10.29
C VAL A 302 -19.20 4.42 10.81
N LEU A 303 -19.46 4.83 12.05
CA LEU A 303 -20.74 4.58 12.73
C LEU A 303 -21.51 5.84 13.12
N ASN A 304 -20.90 7.03 13.01
CA ASN A 304 -21.52 8.29 13.41
C ASN A 304 -21.35 9.37 12.33
N ARG A 305 -22.13 10.45 12.50
CA ARG A 305 -22.20 11.57 11.55
C ARG A 305 -20.85 12.27 11.34
N LYS A 306 -20.11 12.50 12.42
CA LYS A 306 -18.81 13.19 12.38
C LYS A 306 -17.79 12.39 11.57
N ASP A 307 -17.71 11.09 11.82
CA ASP A 307 -16.79 10.20 11.11
C ASP A 307 -17.19 10.06 9.64
N ALA A 308 -18.49 9.95 9.35
CA ALA A 308 -18.99 9.88 7.98
C ALA A 308 -18.68 11.15 7.18
N GLN A 309 -18.80 12.33 7.79
CA GLN A 309 -18.45 13.59 7.14
C GLN A 309 -16.94 13.67 6.88
N ASN A 310 -16.11 13.30 7.87
CA ASN A 310 -14.65 13.39 7.79
C ASN A 310 -13.98 12.24 7.01
N TYR A 311 -14.71 11.17 6.72
CA TYR A 311 -14.15 10.03 5.97
C TYR A 311 -13.65 10.49 4.60
N THR A 312 -12.35 10.26 4.39
CA THR A 312 -11.66 10.52 3.12
C THR A 312 -11.22 9.18 2.55
N PRO A 313 -11.72 8.77 1.36
CA PRO A 313 -11.29 7.55 0.72
C PRO A 313 -9.76 7.50 0.54
N PRO A 314 -9.09 6.39 0.87
CA PRO A 314 -7.67 6.24 0.59
C PRO A 314 -7.40 6.13 -0.91
N ILE A 315 -6.17 6.41 -1.34
CA ILE A 315 -5.77 6.17 -2.73
C ILE A 315 -5.23 4.76 -2.84
N ILE A 316 -5.87 3.93 -3.65
CA ILE A 316 -5.42 2.56 -3.96
C ILE A 316 -5.21 2.49 -5.48
N GLU A 317 -3.99 2.16 -5.91
CA GLU A 317 -3.65 2.09 -7.32
C GLU A 317 -4.55 1.11 -8.08
N GLY A 318 -5.15 1.57 -9.18
CA GLY A 318 -6.03 0.76 -10.01
C GLY A 318 -7.44 0.53 -9.44
N VAL A 319 -7.84 1.23 -8.39
CA VAL A 319 -9.19 1.16 -7.79
C VAL A 319 -9.80 2.56 -7.64
N ASP A 320 -10.99 2.74 -8.20
CA ASP A 320 -11.84 3.90 -7.94
C ASP A 320 -12.67 3.66 -6.67
N ILE A 321 -12.69 4.64 -5.76
CA ILE A 321 -13.41 4.53 -4.49
C ILE A 321 -14.47 5.63 -4.40
N GLU A 322 -15.73 5.23 -4.36
CA GLU A 322 -16.88 6.14 -4.27
C GLU A 322 -17.42 6.15 -2.84
N LYS A 323 -17.43 7.31 -2.20
CA LYS A 323 -18.13 7.57 -0.93
C LYS A 323 -19.56 8.03 -1.23
N LYS A 324 -20.55 7.27 -0.77
CA LYS A 324 -21.96 7.68 -0.76
C LYS A 324 -22.37 8.03 0.66
N TYR A 325 -22.60 9.31 0.90
CA TYR A 325 -23.04 9.81 2.20
C TYR A 325 -24.24 10.73 2.04
N LYS A 326 -25.29 10.47 2.82
CA LYS A 326 -26.45 11.34 2.98
C LYS A 326 -26.51 11.80 4.43
N ASP A 327 -26.42 13.11 4.65
CA ASP A 327 -26.47 13.71 5.99
C ASP A 327 -27.84 13.45 6.64
N PRO A 328 -27.89 12.99 7.91
CA PRO A 328 -29.15 12.87 8.65
C PRO A 328 -29.82 14.22 8.91
N THR A 329 -31.12 14.17 9.15
CA THR A 329 -31.89 15.27 9.76
C THR A 329 -32.55 14.79 11.05
N LEU A 330 -33.10 15.70 11.84
CA LEU A 330 -33.87 15.37 13.05
C LEU A 330 -35.02 14.36 12.82
N GLN A 331 -35.50 14.22 11.59
CA GLN A 331 -36.65 13.37 11.24
C GLN A 331 -36.27 12.14 10.42
N ILE A 332 -35.14 12.17 9.72
CA ILE A 332 -34.77 11.14 8.74
C ILE A 332 -33.30 10.76 8.99
N PRO A 333 -33.01 9.50 9.33
CA PRO A 333 -31.64 9.04 9.47
C PRO A 333 -30.91 9.14 8.14
N GLY A 334 -29.61 9.45 8.23
CA GLY A 334 -28.69 9.49 7.11
C GLY A 334 -28.23 8.10 6.72
N SER A 335 -27.38 8.03 5.71
CA SER A 335 -26.74 6.78 5.30
C SER A 335 -25.29 6.99 4.88
N PHE A 336 -24.46 5.99 5.15
CA PHE A 336 -23.08 5.93 4.71
C PHE A 336 -22.77 4.59 4.05
N GLN A 337 -22.11 4.63 2.90
CA GLN A 337 -21.63 3.45 2.18
C GLN A 337 -20.41 3.82 1.33
N VAL A 338 -19.48 2.88 1.18
CA VAL A 338 -18.32 3.04 0.29
C VAL A 338 -18.30 1.90 -0.73
N THR A 339 -18.06 2.24 -1.99
CA THR A 339 -17.91 1.30 -3.11
C THR A 339 -16.50 1.36 -3.66
N PHE A 340 -15.90 0.19 -3.86
CA PHE A 340 -14.57 -0.02 -4.43
C PHE A 340 -14.75 -0.67 -5.80
N THR A 341 -14.26 -0.01 -6.84
CA THR A 341 -14.43 -0.41 -8.24
C THR A 341 -13.07 -0.53 -8.92
N PRO A 342 -12.70 -1.72 -9.43
CA PRO A 342 -11.50 -1.87 -10.24
C PRO A 342 -11.55 -0.98 -11.48
N THR A 343 -10.47 -0.27 -11.74
CA THR A 343 -10.35 0.56 -12.96
C THR A 343 -10.18 -0.35 -14.19
N ALA A 344 -10.79 0.04 -15.32
CA ALA A 344 -10.79 -0.76 -16.55
C ALA A 344 -9.39 -1.07 -17.11
N ASN A 345 -8.42 -0.18 -16.86
CA ASN A 345 -7.03 -0.34 -17.31
C ASN A 345 -6.06 -0.68 -16.18
N GLY A 346 -6.56 -0.93 -14.97
CA GLY A 346 -5.75 -1.21 -13.79
C GLY A 346 -5.32 -2.66 -13.67
N ILE A 347 -4.46 -2.94 -12.70
CA ILE A 347 -3.96 -4.29 -12.36
C ILE A 347 -5.07 -5.25 -11.87
N TYR A 348 -6.26 -4.73 -11.54
CA TYR A 348 -7.42 -5.49 -11.08
C TYR A 348 -8.59 -5.53 -12.07
N LYS A 349 -8.37 -5.16 -13.35
CA LYS A 349 -9.42 -4.91 -14.37
C LYS A 349 -10.51 -5.99 -14.54
N GLU A 350 -10.25 -7.25 -14.16
CA GLU A 350 -11.23 -8.35 -14.26
C GLU A 350 -11.91 -8.69 -12.92
N ALA A 351 -11.56 -8.01 -11.83
CA ALA A 351 -12.20 -8.17 -10.54
C ALA A 351 -13.59 -7.53 -10.52
N LYS A 352 -14.46 -8.04 -9.64
CA LYS A 352 -15.78 -7.47 -9.37
C LYS A 352 -15.66 -6.43 -8.26
N SER A 353 -16.41 -5.35 -8.40
CA SER A 353 -16.53 -4.32 -7.37
C SER A 353 -17.01 -4.89 -6.03
N LYS A 354 -16.58 -4.27 -4.94
CA LYS A 354 -17.05 -4.55 -3.58
C LYS A 354 -17.60 -3.28 -2.97
N GLN A 355 -18.56 -3.44 -2.06
CA GLN A 355 -19.12 -2.31 -1.31
C GLN A 355 -19.32 -2.71 0.14
N THR A 356 -19.22 -1.74 1.04
CA THR A 356 -19.58 -1.93 2.44
C THR A 356 -21.09 -2.13 2.58
N ASN A 357 -21.52 -2.69 3.71
CA ASN A 357 -22.93 -2.65 4.07
C ASN A 357 -23.35 -1.19 4.32
N PRO A 358 -24.55 -0.77 3.86
CA PRO A 358 -25.08 0.54 4.21
C PRO A 358 -25.24 0.68 5.72
N VAL A 359 -24.68 1.74 6.30
CA VAL A 359 -24.83 2.08 7.71
C VAL A 359 -25.85 3.21 7.82
N GLN A 360 -26.85 3.06 8.70
CA GLN A 360 -27.74 4.15 9.07
C GLN A 360 -27.03 5.06 10.09
N ILE A 361 -27.10 6.36 9.84
CA ILE A 361 -26.43 7.37 10.67
C ILE A 361 -27.50 8.22 11.34
N GLU A 362 -27.58 8.16 12.66
CA GLU A 362 -28.49 9.00 13.43
C GLU A 362 -28.05 10.46 13.46
N TYR A 363 -29.02 11.37 13.63
CA TYR A 363 -28.72 12.78 13.80
C TYR A 363 -28.11 13.04 15.18
N ILE A 364 -26.85 13.46 15.19
CA ILE A 364 -26.16 14.07 16.33
C ILE A 364 -25.54 15.36 15.81
N ALA A 365 -25.72 16.45 16.56
CA ALA A 365 -25.15 17.73 16.19
C ALA A 365 -23.63 17.69 16.37
N ILE A 366 -22.93 18.26 15.41
CA ILE A 366 -21.45 18.26 15.35
C ILE A 366 -20.88 19.67 15.34
N HIS A 367 -21.74 20.68 15.14
CA HIS A 367 -21.40 22.10 15.23
C HIS A 367 -22.27 22.81 16.26
N THR A 368 -21.67 23.63 17.12
CA THR A 368 -22.37 24.47 18.12
C THR A 368 -23.49 25.32 17.51
N GLN A 369 -23.32 25.77 16.27
CA GLN A 369 -24.34 26.55 15.57
C GLN A 369 -25.66 25.78 15.41
N GLU A 370 -25.64 24.46 15.24
CA GLU A 370 -26.85 23.64 15.12
C GLU A 370 -27.68 23.68 16.41
N TYR A 371 -27.02 23.71 17.57
CA TYR A 371 -27.68 23.90 18.86
C TYR A 371 -28.26 25.32 19.01
N LEU A 372 -27.48 26.34 18.64
CA LEU A 372 -27.94 27.73 18.70
C LEU A 372 -29.14 27.96 17.77
N ASP A 373 -29.11 27.42 16.56
CA ASP A 373 -30.21 27.51 15.61
C ASP A 373 -31.46 26.80 16.12
N ALA A 374 -31.32 25.69 16.84
CA ALA A 374 -32.44 24.96 17.44
C ALA A 374 -33.17 25.77 18.52
N ILE A 375 -32.44 26.55 19.33
CA ILE A 375 -33.04 27.38 20.40
C ILE A 375 -33.46 28.78 19.94
N LYS A 376 -32.95 29.23 18.78
CA LYS A 376 -33.08 30.60 18.27
C LYS A 376 -34.52 31.10 18.22
N SER A 377 -35.47 30.28 17.78
CA SER A 377 -36.87 30.70 17.66
C SER A 377 -37.49 31.02 19.01
N MET A 378 -37.25 30.18 20.02
CA MET A 378 -37.79 30.39 21.37
C MET A 378 -37.08 31.54 22.09
N GLN A 379 -35.77 31.70 21.88
CA GLN A 379 -35.05 32.87 22.34
C GLN A 379 -35.61 34.17 21.72
N ALA A 380 -35.86 34.18 20.41
CA ALA A 380 -36.44 35.35 19.75
C ALA A 380 -37.83 35.71 20.31
N GLU A 381 -38.68 34.71 20.56
CA GLU A 381 -39.97 34.92 21.22
C GLU A 381 -39.81 35.50 22.63
N TYR A 382 -38.87 34.96 23.42
CA TYR A 382 -38.54 35.46 24.75
C TYR A 382 -38.06 36.92 24.74
N TYR A 383 -37.17 37.28 23.81
CA TYR A 383 -36.64 38.64 23.67
C TYR A 383 -37.67 39.64 23.12
N ALA A 384 -38.67 39.18 22.37
CA ALA A 384 -39.73 40.04 21.86
C ALA A 384 -40.74 40.51 22.92
N MET A 385 -40.79 39.88 24.10
CA MET A 385 -41.76 40.20 25.16
C MET A 385 -41.45 41.55 25.82
N SER A 386 -42.36 42.52 25.76
CA SER A 386 -42.18 43.86 26.33
C SER A 386 -43.10 44.19 27.50
N ASN A 387 -44.07 43.34 27.84
CA ASN A 387 -45.03 43.59 28.93
C ASN A 387 -45.49 42.30 29.63
N GLU A 388 -46.12 42.44 30.79
CA GLU A 388 -46.57 41.32 31.63
C GLU A 388 -47.50 40.35 30.87
N TYR A 389 -48.41 40.87 30.04
CA TYR A 389 -49.34 40.04 29.29
C TYR A 389 -48.61 39.07 28.34
N GLN A 390 -47.56 39.53 27.66
CA GLN A 390 -46.76 38.69 26.78
C GLN A 390 -45.94 37.65 27.55
N VAL A 391 -45.38 38.03 28.71
CA VAL A 391 -44.66 37.10 29.60
C VAL A 391 -45.59 36.02 30.15
N ARG A 392 -46.79 36.40 30.58
CA ARG A 392 -47.82 35.46 31.05
C ARG A 392 -48.26 34.53 29.92
N THR A 393 -48.45 35.04 28.71
CA THR A 393 -48.82 34.24 27.54
C THR A 393 -47.73 33.21 27.23
N PHE A 394 -46.47 33.63 27.19
CA PHE A 394 -45.32 32.74 26.98
C PHE A 394 -45.24 31.64 28.06
N TRP A 395 -45.40 31.99 29.34
CA TRP A 395 -45.44 31.02 30.44
C TRP A 395 -46.53 29.95 30.24
N LEU A 396 -47.74 30.40 29.91
CA LEU A 396 -48.88 29.51 29.70
C LEU A 396 -48.75 28.65 28.45
N SER A 397 -48.07 29.15 27.41
CA SER A 397 -47.85 28.43 26.15
C SER A 397 -46.80 27.32 26.27
N TYR A 398 -45.84 27.45 27.18
CA TYR A 398 -44.66 26.58 27.19
C TYR A 398 -44.37 25.88 28.51
N PHE A 399 -44.73 26.41 29.67
CA PHE A 399 -44.16 25.94 30.95
C PHE A 399 -45.18 25.57 32.02
N GLY A 400 -46.26 26.32 32.18
CA GLY A 400 -47.08 26.16 33.38
C GLY A 400 -48.54 26.60 33.26
N THR A 401 -49.25 26.45 34.38
CA THR A 401 -50.66 26.82 34.51
C THR A 401 -50.81 28.24 35.05
N ILE A 402 -52.05 28.74 35.03
CA ILE A 402 -52.38 30.05 35.59
C ILE A 402 -52.11 30.14 37.10
N GLU A 403 -52.30 29.03 37.82
CA GLU A 403 -51.98 28.94 39.24
C GLU A 403 -50.48 29.12 39.46
N GLY A 404 -49.65 28.54 38.58
CA GLY A 404 -48.20 28.70 38.66
C GLY A 404 -47.69 30.11 38.37
N TRP A 405 -48.43 30.89 37.59
CA TRP A 405 -48.10 32.30 37.33
C TRP A 405 -48.30 33.19 38.57
N ASN A 406 -49.33 32.89 39.35
CA ASN A 406 -49.74 33.70 40.51
C ASN A 406 -48.87 33.45 41.75
N ASP A 407 -48.09 32.36 41.78
CA ASP A 407 -47.16 32.06 42.86
C ASP A 407 -45.96 33.03 42.90
N HIS A 408 -45.43 33.29 44.09
CA HIS A 408 -44.37 34.28 44.31
C HIS A 408 -43.01 33.87 43.72
N ALA A 409 -42.77 32.56 43.58
CA ALA A 409 -41.65 31.95 42.87
C ALA A 409 -42.04 30.56 42.34
N LYS A 410 -41.93 30.32 41.03
CA LYS A 410 -42.26 29.01 40.43
C LYS A 410 -41.35 28.69 39.25
N SER A 411 -40.91 27.45 39.18
CA SER A 411 -40.16 26.87 38.05
C SER A 411 -41.05 25.94 37.24
N GLY A 412 -40.99 26.04 35.91
CA GLY A 412 -41.60 25.10 34.97
C GLY A 412 -40.55 24.49 34.05
N TRP A 413 -40.81 23.28 33.56
CA TRP A 413 -39.91 22.50 32.71
C TRP A 413 -40.64 22.05 31.45
N ASN A 414 -39.98 22.10 30.30
CA ASN A 414 -40.51 21.55 29.06
C ASN A 414 -39.41 20.86 28.23
N ASP A 415 -39.56 19.53 28.11
CA ASP A 415 -38.57 18.67 27.44
C ASP A 415 -38.97 18.33 26.00
N THR A 416 -40.12 18.81 25.52
CA THR A 416 -40.77 18.27 24.30
C THR A 416 -40.81 19.25 23.13
N LYS A 417 -40.51 20.54 23.34
CA LYS A 417 -40.67 21.57 22.30
C LYS A 417 -39.45 21.72 21.39
N ILE A 418 -38.26 21.51 21.93
CA ILE A 418 -37.01 21.55 21.17
C ILE A 418 -36.34 20.18 21.34
N PRO A 419 -36.32 19.32 20.31
CA PRO A 419 -35.74 17.98 20.43
C PRO A 419 -34.33 18.02 21.01
N GLY A 420 -34.08 17.28 22.09
CA GLY A 420 -32.75 17.20 22.72
C GLY A 420 -32.33 18.40 23.57
N VAL A 421 -33.24 19.35 23.84
CA VAL A 421 -33.00 20.50 24.73
C VAL A 421 -34.05 20.52 25.82
N GLU A 422 -33.59 20.52 27.07
CA GLU A 422 -34.39 20.80 28.26
C GLU A 422 -34.50 22.31 28.41
N VAL A 423 -35.74 22.82 28.46
CA VAL A 423 -36.00 24.24 28.67
C VAL A 423 -36.64 24.44 30.04
N SER A 424 -36.01 25.24 30.89
CA SER A 424 -36.53 25.59 32.21
C SER A 424 -36.81 27.08 32.30
N CYS A 425 -37.94 27.43 32.90
CA CYS A 425 -38.34 28.82 33.10
C CYS A 425 -38.65 29.05 34.58
N THR A 426 -38.11 30.12 35.17
CA THR A 426 -38.40 30.52 36.55
C THR A 426 -38.91 31.94 36.60
N ILE A 427 -40.00 32.17 37.34
CA ILE A 427 -40.59 33.49 37.52
C ILE A 427 -40.42 33.92 38.99
N TYR A 428 -39.97 35.15 39.20
CA TYR A 428 -39.81 35.77 40.51
C TYR A 428 -40.65 37.04 40.61
N SER A 429 -41.21 37.27 41.79
CA SER A 429 -41.79 38.58 42.13
C SER A 429 -40.68 39.48 42.65
N THR A 430 -40.46 40.62 41.99
CA THR A 430 -39.39 41.55 42.36
C THR A 430 -39.99 42.87 42.84
N ASN A 431 -39.44 43.41 43.92
CA ASN A 431 -39.64 44.81 44.29
C ASN A 431 -38.52 45.62 43.62
N LEU A 432 -38.86 46.58 42.76
CA LEU A 432 -37.85 47.37 42.05
C LEU A 432 -37.13 48.32 43.03
N PRO A 433 -35.79 48.46 42.96
CA PRO A 433 -35.07 49.43 43.78
C PRO A 433 -35.55 50.85 43.46
N GLY A 434 -36.09 51.56 44.45
CA GLY A 434 -36.47 52.98 44.33
C GLY A 434 -37.93 53.27 43.94
N GLN A 435 -38.82 52.27 43.89
CA GLN A 435 -40.27 52.51 43.73
C GLN A 435 -41.06 51.90 44.89
N GLU A 436 -41.68 52.74 45.74
CA GLU A 436 -42.48 52.30 46.91
C GLU A 436 -43.73 51.48 46.54
N PHE A 437 -44.11 51.40 45.25
CA PHE A 437 -45.29 50.65 44.78
C PHE A 437 -45.08 49.83 43.49
N GLY A 438 -43.86 49.75 42.95
CA GLY A 438 -43.57 49.03 41.71
C GLY A 438 -43.37 47.53 41.95
N LYS A 439 -44.46 46.75 41.92
CA LYS A 439 -44.35 45.29 41.77
C LYS A 439 -43.82 45.00 40.36
N GLY A 440 -42.96 43.99 40.22
CA GLY A 440 -42.37 43.53 38.96
C GLY A 440 -42.38 42.00 38.90
N LYS A 441 -42.29 41.43 37.70
CA LYS A 441 -41.97 40.00 37.55
C LYS A 441 -40.65 39.88 36.78
N GLU A 442 -39.70 39.15 37.35
CA GLU A 442 -38.51 38.70 36.64
C GLU A 442 -38.77 37.31 36.08
N ILE A 443 -38.49 37.11 34.80
CA ILE A 443 -38.55 35.81 34.14
C ILE A 443 -37.14 35.41 33.71
N GLN A 444 -36.72 34.22 34.12
CA GLN A 444 -35.46 33.61 33.75
C GLN A 444 -35.75 32.38 32.90
N ILE A 445 -35.11 32.29 31.73
CA ILE A 445 -35.17 31.11 30.87
C ILE A 445 -33.77 30.51 30.75
N GLN A 446 -33.71 29.19 30.79
CA GLN A 446 -32.49 28.44 30.61
C GLN A 446 -32.74 27.33 29.60
N PHE A 447 -31.82 27.22 28.65
CA PHE A 447 -31.75 26.15 27.67
C PHE A 447 -30.58 25.24 28.04
N SER A 448 -30.84 23.95 28.22
CA SER A 448 -29.82 22.96 28.58
C SER A 448 -29.85 21.78 27.60
N PRO A 449 -28.73 21.40 26.99
CA PRO A 449 -28.66 20.15 26.23
C PRO A 449 -29.00 18.97 27.15
N ILE A 450 -29.87 18.07 26.67
CA ILE A 450 -30.18 16.83 27.40
C ILE A 450 -28.94 15.95 27.43
N LYS A 451 -28.63 15.37 28.60
CA LYS A 451 -27.50 14.45 28.76
C LYS A 451 -27.66 13.25 27.83
N ASN A 452 -26.60 12.91 27.09
CA ASN A 452 -26.60 11.87 26.04
C ASN A 452 -27.62 12.12 24.91
N GLY A 453 -28.11 13.36 24.76
CA GLY A 453 -28.99 13.77 23.68
C GLY A 453 -28.21 14.29 22.47
N ILE A 454 -28.93 14.66 21.41
CA ILE A 454 -28.36 15.05 20.11
C ILE A 454 -27.42 16.29 20.16
N TYR A 455 -27.49 17.10 21.21
CA TYR A 455 -26.64 18.28 21.41
C TYR A 455 -25.65 18.11 22.57
N SER A 456 -25.55 16.94 23.22
CA SER A 456 -24.83 16.76 24.48
C SER A 456 -23.35 17.14 24.42
N ASP A 457 -22.72 16.95 23.25
CA ASP A 457 -21.28 17.08 23.09
C ASP A 457 -20.84 18.49 22.64
N ILE A 458 -21.78 19.28 22.12
CA ILE A 458 -21.50 20.57 21.46
C ILE A 458 -22.31 21.74 22.05
N GLY A 459 -23.41 21.44 22.73
CA GLY A 459 -24.27 22.44 23.34
C GLY A 459 -23.74 22.90 24.68
N THR A 460 -23.97 24.17 24.99
CA THR A 460 -23.66 24.76 26.30
C THR A 460 -24.93 25.33 26.90
N LYS A 461 -25.03 25.33 28.24
CA LYS A 461 -26.16 25.97 28.91
C LYS A 461 -26.23 27.44 28.53
N VAL A 462 -27.38 27.89 28.04
CA VAL A 462 -27.66 29.30 27.76
C VAL A 462 -28.66 29.81 28.78
N TRP A 463 -28.35 30.95 29.38
CA TRP A 463 -29.12 31.57 30.46
C TRP A 463 -29.44 33.00 30.08
N ASP A 464 -30.72 33.34 30.11
CA ASP A 464 -31.20 34.69 29.87
C ASP A 464 -32.17 35.10 31.00
N SER A 465 -32.00 36.31 31.54
CA SER A 465 -32.89 36.88 32.55
C SER A 465 -33.44 38.23 32.10
N ARG A 466 -34.69 38.49 32.45
CA ARG A 466 -35.36 39.75 32.11
C ARG A 466 -36.37 40.14 33.17
N THR A 467 -36.32 41.40 33.56
CA THR A 467 -37.35 42.03 34.39
C THR A 467 -38.36 42.72 33.50
N VAL A 468 -39.64 42.45 33.71
CA VAL A 468 -40.73 43.15 33.06
C VAL A 468 -41.55 43.88 34.12
N CYS A 469 -41.61 45.20 33.98
CA CYS A 469 -42.29 46.10 34.90
C CYS A 469 -43.78 46.19 34.56
N TRP A 470 -44.57 46.59 35.55
CA TRP A 470 -46.02 46.78 35.47
C TRP A 470 -46.36 48.16 34.89
#